data_AF-A0A431LDH5-F1
#
_entry.id   AF-A0A431LDH5-F1
#
_cell.length_a   1.000
_cell.length_b   1.000
_cell.length_c   1.000
_cell.angle_alpha   90.00
_cell.angle_beta   90.00
_cell.angle_gamma   90.00
#
_symmetry.space_group_name_H-M   'P 1'
#
loop_
_entity.id
_entity.type
_entity.pdbx_description
1 polymer ?
#
loop_
_entity_poly.entity_id
_entity_poly.type
_entity_poly.pdbx_seq_one_letter_code
_entity_poly.pdbx_strand_id
1 'polypeptide(L)'
;MSSVIVDNSPGPKLHAFIIAVESYTFLEDGSSPGPKLPFAMGQLKAAPISAIALANWLIHDYKSQTPLGSIELLVSSPEKIELTLKDGSKTTVDGRADSRSLKPAFKSWFRRLNGTRVDGNGTEIKASAELEAQMKNNIALFYFCGHGFEKGDVHLLLEDFGEDRDLLFENSFNFNYFYSGMKQAKPTTQLYFVDSCRTVPSTATARENIEGITLLAPLITDKSQREAPILYSTLSTTTAWAPTDGSATRFTKTLIDCFRSAATKDNGIWKVTTGKLIADMKELLNSDPVNNQICISGGDRLTENSVLYTLDSPPTVRLTLSCKPMTTLPKLIFKITNSLLGTEQQRVPPAPDAWQLNVPAASYILETTFLDKSRELPREEIYVFPPKEDRTLDLS
;
A
#
# COMPACT_ATOMS: atom_id res chain seq x y z
N MET A 1 22.83 6.81 2.12
CA MET A 1 22.24 6.39 3.42
C MET A 1 20.96 5.60 3.16
N SER A 2 20.48 4.74 4.06
CA SER A 2 19.19 4.02 3.93
C SER A 2 18.01 4.73 4.62
N SER A 3 18.26 5.86 5.29
CA SER A 3 17.24 6.59 6.05
C SER A 3 17.12 8.01 5.51
N VAL A 4 15.88 8.46 5.32
CA VAL A 4 15.52 9.82 4.92
C VAL A 4 14.71 10.43 6.06
N ILE A 5 15.21 11.54 6.61
CA ILE A 5 14.53 12.27 7.69
C ILE A 5 13.80 13.44 7.05
N VAL A 6 12.47 13.41 7.16
CA VAL A 6 11.59 14.40 6.55
C VAL A 6 11.19 15.45 7.57
N ASP A 7 10.88 15.02 8.79
CA ASP A 7 10.51 15.91 9.89
C ASP A 7 11.00 15.32 11.22
N ASN A 8 11.94 16.02 11.86
CA ASN A 8 12.50 15.64 13.14
C ASN A 8 11.94 16.47 14.32
N SER A 9 10.90 17.27 14.07
CA SER A 9 10.27 18.08 15.11
C SER A 9 9.57 17.22 16.17
N PRO A 10 9.30 17.78 17.37
CA PRO A 10 8.56 17.07 18.40
C PRO A 10 7.14 16.64 18.02
N GLY A 11 6.64 15.64 18.76
CA GLY A 11 5.28 15.12 18.63
C GLY A 11 5.18 13.81 17.84
N PRO A 12 3.95 13.29 17.67
CA PRO A 12 3.67 12.08 16.92
C PRO A 12 4.01 12.21 15.44
N LYS A 13 4.57 11.15 14.85
CA LYS A 13 4.95 11.07 13.44
C LYS A 13 4.58 9.72 12.82
N LEU A 14 4.43 9.71 11.50
CA LEU A 14 4.44 8.48 10.71
C LEU A 14 5.90 8.14 10.40
N HIS A 15 6.30 6.91 10.67
CA HIS A 15 7.61 6.39 10.27
C HIS A 15 7.42 5.18 9.38
N ALA A 16 7.96 5.24 8.16
CA ALA A 16 7.83 4.18 7.17
C ALA A 16 9.10 3.32 7.08
N PHE A 17 8.94 2.01 7.02
CA PHE A 17 9.99 1.07 6.66
C PHE A 17 9.58 0.36 5.37
N ILE A 18 10.28 0.67 4.28
CA ILE A 18 9.95 0.29 2.92
C ILE A 18 11.09 -0.57 2.38
N ILE A 19 10.77 -1.77 1.92
CA ILE A 19 11.72 -2.72 1.34
C ILE A 19 11.24 -3.11 -0.05
N ALA A 20 12.10 -2.96 -1.05
CA ALA A 20 11.84 -3.44 -2.40
C ALA A 20 13.02 -4.24 -2.96
N VAL A 21 12.71 -5.37 -3.59
CA VAL A 21 13.74 -6.25 -4.15
C VAL A 21 13.44 -6.55 -5.61
N GLU A 22 14.19 -5.94 -6.52
CA GLU A 22 14.23 -6.32 -7.94
C GLU A 22 15.36 -7.29 -8.21
N SER A 23 16.57 -6.91 -7.81
CA SER A 23 17.78 -7.64 -8.15
C SER A 23 18.08 -8.71 -7.11
N TYR A 24 17.96 -9.96 -7.51
CA TYR A 24 18.29 -11.13 -6.71
C TYR A 24 19.61 -11.72 -7.19
N THR A 25 20.64 -11.58 -6.37
CA THR A 25 22.04 -11.89 -6.72
C THR A 25 22.20 -13.34 -7.18
N PHE A 26 21.48 -14.26 -6.54
CA PHE A 26 21.60 -15.71 -6.72
C PHE A 26 20.33 -16.35 -7.31
N LEU A 27 19.44 -15.58 -7.94
CA LEU A 27 18.30 -16.15 -8.66
C LEU A 27 18.53 -16.12 -10.18
N GLU A 28 17.54 -16.54 -10.96
CA GLU A 28 17.62 -16.56 -12.41
C GLU A 28 17.86 -15.15 -12.96
N ASP A 29 18.78 -15.03 -13.93
CA ASP A 29 19.31 -13.76 -14.46
C ASP A 29 20.01 -12.86 -13.41
N GLY A 30 20.37 -13.42 -12.25
CA GLY A 30 21.19 -12.77 -11.22
C GLY A 30 22.66 -12.67 -11.60
N SER A 31 23.41 -11.85 -10.84
CA SER A 31 24.83 -11.59 -11.08
C SER A 31 25.76 -12.72 -10.62
N SER A 32 25.27 -13.68 -9.84
CA SER A 32 26.04 -14.79 -9.29
C SER A 32 25.33 -16.14 -9.48
N PRO A 33 26.08 -17.26 -9.60
CA PRO A 33 25.47 -18.58 -9.73
C PRO A 33 24.62 -18.94 -8.50
N GLY A 34 23.33 -19.16 -8.72
CA GLY A 34 22.36 -19.50 -7.69
C GLY A 34 22.10 -20.99 -7.48
N PRO A 35 21.32 -21.36 -6.44
CA PRO A 35 20.71 -22.69 -6.36
C PRO A 35 19.80 -22.93 -7.58
N LYS A 36 19.76 -24.17 -8.08
CA LYS A 36 18.75 -24.58 -9.06
C LYS A 36 17.42 -24.76 -8.33
N LEU A 37 16.60 -23.72 -8.34
CA LEU A 37 15.25 -23.80 -7.78
C LEU A 37 14.32 -24.48 -8.79
N PRO A 38 13.42 -25.37 -8.36
CA PRO A 38 12.49 -26.10 -9.24
C PRO A 38 11.37 -25.21 -9.82
N PHE A 39 11.46 -23.89 -9.64
CA PHE A 39 10.55 -22.88 -10.14
C PHE A 39 11.38 -21.65 -10.54
N ALA A 40 11.04 -21.07 -11.69
CA ALA A 40 11.70 -19.88 -12.21
C ALA A 40 11.32 -18.67 -11.34
N MET A 41 12.28 -18.15 -10.57
CA MET A 41 12.19 -16.83 -9.95
C MET A 41 13.20 -15.93 -10.64
N GLY A 42 12.72 -15.10 -11.55
CA GLY A 42 13.53 -14.07 -12.20
C GLY A 42 13.56 -12.77 -11.40
N GLN A 43 14.06 -11.71 -12.04
CA GLN A 43 14.18 -10.37 -11.47
C GLN A 43 12.85 -9.61 -11.51
N LEU A 44 12.61 -8.66 -10.59
CA LEU A 44 11.32 -7.96 -10.43
C LEU A 44 11.42 -6.43 -10.60
N LYS A 45 11.46 -5.95 -11.84
CA LYS A 45 11.64 -4.52 -12.15
C LYS A 45 10.61 -3.58 -11.49
N ALA A 46 9.38 -4.04 -11.29
CA ALA A 46 8.31 -3.23 -10.72
C ALA A 46 8.51 -2.93 -9.22
N ALA A 47 9.33 -3.70 -8.48
CA ALA A 47 9.43 -3.57 -7.04
C ALA A 47 10.07 -2.23 -6.59
N PRO A 48 11.27 -1.84 -7.06
CA PRO A 48 11.85 -0.53 -6.81
C PRO A 48 10.94 0.62 -7.23
N ILE A 49 10.34 0.52 -8.42
CA ILE A 49 9.43 1.54 -8.96
C ILE A 49 8.24 1.76 -8.02
N SER A 50 7.71 0.67 -7.46
CA SER A 50 6.61 0.70 -6.50
C SER A 50 7.01 1.34 -5.17
N ALA A 51 8.14 0.93 -4.59
CA ALA A 51 8.65 1.53 -3.35
C ALA A 51 8.94 3.03 -3.51
N ILE A 52 9.53 3.44 -4.65
CA ILE A 52 9.83 4.84 -4.95
C ILE A 52 8.54 5.64 -5.14
N ALA A 53 7.53 5.08 -5.83
CA ALA A 53 6.23 5.73 -5.98
C ALA A 53 5.57 5.99 -4.61
N LEU A 54 5.59 5.00 -3.71
CA LEU A 54 5.06 5.15 -2.35
C LEU A 54 5.87 6.15 -1.52
N ALA A 55 7.20 6.08 -1.57
CA ALA A 55 8.08 7.00 -0.84
C ALA A 55 7.90 8.45 -1.30
N ASN A 56 7.84 8.69 -2.61
CA ASN A 56 7.58 10.02 -3.17
C ASN A 56 6.19 10.54 -2.78
N TRP A 57 5.17 9.69 -2.84
CA TRP A 57 3.83 10.08 -2.37
C TRP A 57 3.83 10.46 -0.88
N LEU A 58 4.47 9.65 -0.04
CA LEU A 58 4.63 9.96 1.39
C LEU A 58 5.37 11.29 1.61
N ILE A 59 6.42 11.57 0.83
CA ILE A 59 7.19 12.80 0.96
C ILE A 59 6.39 14.01 0.49
N HIS A 60 5.69 13.95 -0.64
CA HIS A 60 5.12 15.15 -1.28
C HIS A 60 3.63 15.37 -1.01
N ASP A 61 2.87 14.29 -0.93
CA ASP A 61 1.40 14.35 -0.93
C ASP A 61 0.77 13.98 0.41
N TYR A 62 1.46 13.22 1.26
CA TYR A 62 0.93 12.83 2.57
C TYR A 62 0.78 14.04 3.50
N LYS A 63 -0.47 14.38 3.78
CA LYS A 63 -0.88 15.45 4.69
C LYS A 63 -1.75 14.87 5.80
N SER A 64 -1.18 14.79 6.99
CA SER A 64 -1.83 14.23 8.18
C SER A 64 -1.53 15.09 9.41
N GLN A 65 -2.41 15.01 10.41
CA GLN A 65 -2.14 15.49 11.77
C GLN A 65 -0.95 14.78 12.42
N THR A 66 -0.65 13.56 11.96
CA THR A 66 0.57 12.80 12.29
C THR A 66 1.49 12.84 11.06
N PRO A 67 2.29 13.91 10.87
CA PRO A 67 3.05 14.11 9.64
C PRO A 67 4.14 13.03 9.48
N LEU A 68 4.61 12.85 8.24
CA LEU A 68 5.73 11.96 7.95
C LEU A 68 7.01 12.45 8.66
N GLY A 69 7.57 11.61 9.52
CA GLY A 69 8.83 11.87 10.23
C GLY A 69 10.04 11.29 9.51
N SER A 70 10.00 10.00 9.15
CA SER A 70 11.11 9.34 8.45
C SER A 70 10.65 8.24 7.50
N ILE A 71 11.53 7.93 6.55
CA ILE A 71 11.48 6.73 5.72
C ILE A 71 12.81 6.00 5.84
N GLU A 72 12.77 4.78 6.35
CA GLU A 72 13.83 3.79 6.17
C GLU A 72 13.55 3.02 4.89
N LEU A 73 14.39 3.19 3.87
CA LEU A 73 14.21 2.64 2.54
C LEU A 73 15.38 1.72 2.16
N LEU A 74 15.06 0.46 1.89
CA LEU A 74 15.98 -0.54 1.35
C LEU A 74 15.51 -0.96 -0.04
N VAL A 75 16.34 -0.78 -1.04
CA VAL A 75 16.03 -1.11 -2.43
C VAL A 75 17.18 -1.90 -3.03
N SER A 76 16.87 -3.07 -3.57
CA SER A 76 17.77 -3.75 -4.49
C SER A 76 17.37 -3.39 -5.92
N SER A 77 18.24 -2.66 -6.62
CA SER A 77 18.09 -2.25 -8.02
C SER A 77 19.50 -2.08 -8.62
N PRO A 78 19.70 -2.34 -9.94
CA PRO A 78 20.98 -2.10 -10.58
C PRO A 78 21.26 -0.59 -10.75
N GLU A 79 20.22 0.23 -10.71
CA GLU A 79 20.31 1.68 -10.84
C GLU A 79 20.39 2.36 -9.47
N LYS A 80 21.11 3.49 -9.42
CA LYS A 80 21.09 4.33 -8.22
C LYS A 80 19.72 4.97 -8.08
N ILE A 81 19.13 4.83 -6.90
CA ILE A 81 17.84 5.44 -6.59
C ILE A 81 18.05 6.81 -5.97
N GLU A 82 17.45 7.84 -6.57
CA GLU A 82 17.38 9.20 -6.02
C GLU A 82 15.96 9.50 -5.56
N LEU A 83 15.81 10.02 -4.35
CA LEU A 83 14.58 10.61 -3.87
C LEU A 83 14.69 12.13 -3.89
N THR A 84 13.61 12.80 -4.29
CA THR A 84 13.49 14.26 -4.19
C THR A 84 12.76 14.60 -2.90
N LEU A 85 13.31 15.52 -2.10
CA LEU A 85 12.71 15.97 -0.85
C LEU A 85 11.78 17.17 -1.10
N LYS A 86 10.99 17.55 -0.09
CA LYS A 86 10.03 18.66 -0.20
C LYS A 86 10.67 20.00 -0.59
N ASP A 87 11.92 20.23 -0.20
CA ASP A 87 12.69 21.43 -0.52
C ASP A 87 13.34 21.38 -1.91
N GLY A 88 13.10 20.32 -2.68
CA GLY A 88 13.67 20.09 -4.00
C GLY A 88 15.08 19.49 -3.98
N SER A 89 15.70 19.32 -2.81
CA SER A 89 16.98 18.62 -2.70
C SER A 89 16.83 17.13 -3.04
N LYS A 90 17.92 16.52 -3.50
CA LYS A 90 17.96 15.10 -3.83
C LYS A 90 18.82 14.33 -2.83
N THR A 91 18.38 13.13 -2.49
CA THR A 91 19.15 12.21 -1.66
C THR A 91 19.26 10.85 -2.34
N THR A 92 20.46 10.28 -2.34
CA THR A 92 20.69 8.93 -2.86
C THR A 92 20.37 7.90 -1.79
N VAL A 93 19.56 6.91 -2.17
CA VAL A 93 19.25 5.75 -1.35
C VAL A 93 20.37 4.73 -1.55
N ASP A 94 21.23 4.58 -0.55
CA ASP A 94 22.34 3.61 -0.58
C ASP A 94 21.99 2.31 0.16
N GLY A 95 20.78 2.21 0.70
CA GLY A 95 20.32 1.02 1.41
C GLY A 95 19.99 -0.10 0.44
N ARG A 96 20.78 -1.16 0.43
CA ARG A 96 20.46 -2.39 -0.31
C ARG A 96 19.44 -3.23 0.45
N ALA A 97 18.57 -3.93 -0.27
CA ALA A 97 17.59 -4.82 0.33
C ALA A 97 18.18 -6.22 0.60
N ASP A 98 19.32 -6.26 1.29
CA ASP A 98 20.07 -7.47 1.64
C ASP A 98 20.06 -7.77 3.15
N SER A 99 20.47 -8.97 3.53
CA SER A 99 20.50 -9.45 4.92
C SER A 99 21.31 -8.53 5.85
N ARG A 100 22.41 -7.96 5.34
CA ARG A 100 23.35 -7.10 6.07
C ARG A 100 22.73 -5.74 6.42
N SER A 101 21.93 -5.18 5.51
CA SER A 101 21.33 -3.86 5.65
C SER A 101 19.99 -3.90 6.41
N LEU A 102 19.30 -5.04 6.38
CA LEU A 102 17.97 -5.22 6.96
C LEU A 102 17.92 -4.88 8.47
N LYS A 103 18.77 -5.51 9.29
CA LYS A 103 18.77 -5.33 10.75
C LYS A 103 19.13 -3.89 11.17
N PRO A 104 20.18 -3.25 10.63
CA PRO A 104 20.48 -1.85 10.92
C PRO A 104 19.33 -0.89 10.58
N ALA A 105 18.70 -1.05 9.40
CA ALA A 105 17.58 -0.22 8.98
C ALA A 105 16.37 -0.39 9.92
N PHE A 106 16.01 -1.65 10.22
CA PHE A 106 14.96 -1.95 11.18
C PHE A 106 15.22 -1.31 12.55
N LYS A 107 16.45 -1.42 13.09
CA LYS A 107 16.81 -0.79 14.38
C LYS A 107 16.71 0.72 14.34
N SER A 108 17.03 1.37 13.21
CA SER A 108 16.80 2.81 13.04
C SER A 108 15.31 3.15 13.12
N TRP A 109 14.49 2.49 12.29
CA TRP A 109 13.05 2.70 12.25
C TRP A 109 12.39 2.44 13.60
N PHE A 110 12.70 1.31 14.24
CA PHE A 110 12.16 0.92 15.54
C PHE A 110 12.53 1.92 16.65
N ARG A 111 13.75 2.46 16.66
CA ARG A 111 14.14 3.52 17.60
C ARG A 111 13.27 4.77 17.46
N ARG A 112 12.97 5.18 16.22
CA ARG A 112 12.13 6.36 15.93
C ARG A 112 10.68 6.14 16.35
N LEU A 113 10.10 4.98 16.05
CA LEU A 113 8.78 4.60 16.52
C LEU A 113 8.64 4.73 18.04
N ASN A 114 9.72 4.43 18.77
CA ASN A 114 9.75 4.45 20.24
C ASN A 114 10.21 5.80 20.85
N GLY A 115 10.37 6.84 20.02
CA GLY A 115 10.63 8.21 20.46
C GLY A 115 12.09 8.63 20.53
N THR A 116 13.00 7.83 19.97
CA THR A 116 14.41 8.24 19.83
C THR A 116 14.54 9.15 18.61
N ARG A 117 15.10 10.34 18.80
CA ARG A 117 15.48 11.26 17.71
C ARG A 117 16.99 11.31 17.58
N VAL A 118 17.46 11.86 16.48
CA VAL A 118 18.88 12.19 16.29
C VAL A 118 19.00 13.68 16.02
N ASP A 119 19.97 14.36 16.64
CA ASP A 119 20.26 15.76 16.32
C ASP A 119 21.03 15.90 14.99
N GLY A 120 21.33 17.13 14.58
CA GLY A 120 22.10 17.41 13.37
C GLY A 120 23.53 16.86 13.38
N ASN A 121 24.02 16.39 14.54
CA ASN A 121 25.34 15.77 14.71
C ASN A 121 25.24 14.23 14.85
N GLY A 122 24.04 13.65 14.74
CA GLY A 122 23.81 12.21 14.87
C GLY A 122 23.72 11.71 16.32
N THR A 123 23.65 12.59 17.32
CA THR A 123 23.49 12.22 18.72
C THR A 123 22.05 11.82 19.02
N GLU A 124 21.86 10.69 19.69
CA GLU A 124 20.52 10.26 20.12
C GLU A 124 19.95 11.19 21.19
N ILE A 125 18.75 11.69 20.94
CA ILE A 125 17.95 12.44 21.91
C ILE A 125 16.76 11.57 22.29
N LYS A 126 16.69 11.19 23.57
CA LYS A 126 15.52 10.53 24.13
C LYS A 126 14.40 11.55 24.35
N ALA A 127 13.17 11.14 24.05
CA ALA A 127 11.98 11.93 24.36
C ALA A 127 11.89 12.21 25.87
N SER A 128 11.36 13.38 26.25
CA SER A 128 10.92 13.62 27.64
C SER A 128 9.76 12.70 28.00
N ALA A 129 9.43 12.58 29.29
CA ALA A 129 8.32 11.74 29.75
C ALA A 129 6.97 12.13 29.11
N GLU A 130 6.74 13.44 28.89
CA GLU A 130 5.52 13.93 28.25
C GLU A 130 5.46 13.55 26.76
N LEU A 131 6.58 13.65 26.04
CA LEU A 131 6.68 13.23 24.65
C LEU A 131 6.59 11.70 24.53
N GLU A 132 7.16 10.97 25.48
CA GLU A 132 7.11 9.52 25.53
C GLU A 132 5.67 9.00 25.61
N ALA A 133 4.82 9.64 26.42
CA ALA A 133 3.39 9.31 26.52
C ALA A 133 2.62 9.49 25.21
N GLN A 134 3.12 10.34 24.29
CA GLN A 134 2.51 10.60 22.98
C GLN A 134 2.99 9.63 21.90
N MET A 135 4.04 8.83 22.13
CA MET A 135 4.59 7.92 21.12
C MET A 135 3.63 6.82 20.70
N LYS A 136 2.60 6.54 21.51
CA LYS A 136 1.50 5.65 21.11
C LYS A 136 0.73 6.16 19.88
N ASN A 137 0.74 7.48 19.65
CA ASN A 137 0.08 8.13 18.52
C ASN A 137 0.96 8.21 17.26
N ASN A 138 2.21 7.73 17.33
CA ASN A 138 2.98 7.49 16.12
C ASN A 138 2.24 6.48 15.23
N ILE A 139 2.52 6.50 13.93
CA ILE A 139 2.04 5.49 13.00
C ILE A 139 3.25 4.73 12.48
N ALA A 140 3.25 3.40 12.68
CA ALA A 140 4.20 2.53 12.02
C ALA A 140 3.66 2.14 10.65
N LEU A 141 4.44 2.31 9.58
CA LEU A 141 4.09 1.78 8.25
C LEU A 141 5.21 0.85 7.80
N PHE A 142 4.87 -0.40 7.52
CA PHE A 142 5.75 -1.36 6.88
C PHE A 142 5.22 -1.68 5.47
N TYR A 143 6.12 -1.63 4.50
CA TYR A 143 5.82 -2.01 3.12
C TYR A 143 6.92 -2.91 2.57
N PHE A 144 6.53 -4.02 1.95
CA PHE A 144 7.44 -4.89 1.21
C PHE A 144 6.93 -5.11 -0.21
N CYS A 145 7.82 -5.06 -1.20
CA CYS A 145 7.54 -5.47 -2.58
C CYS A 145 8.68 -6.34 -3.14
N GLY A 146 8.36 -7.55 -3.59
CA GLY A 146 9.36 -8.50 -4.10
C GLY A 146 8.85 -9.93 -4.08
N HIS A 147 9.76 -10.89 -4.24
CA HIS A 147 9.44 -12.30 -4.06
C HIS A 147 9.16 -12.63 -2.60
N GLY A 148 8.23 -13.55 -2.42
CA GLY A 148 7.88 -14.12 -1.13
C GLY A 148 7.21 -15.48 -1.34
N PHE A 149 7.08 -16.21 -0.25
CA PHE A 149 6.37 -17.47 -0.22
C PHE A 149 5.68 -17.65 1.14
N GLU A 150 4.77 -18.61 1.20
CA GLU A 150 4.10 -18.96 2.45
C GLU A 150 4.24 -20.44 2.75
N LYS A 151 4.61 -20.77 3.98
CA LYS A 151 4.53 -22.11 4.54
C LYS A 151 4.39 -22.02 6.05
N GLY A 152 3.14 -22.03 6.53
CA GLY A 152 2.83 -21.67 7.92
C GLY A 152 2.97 -20.16 8.13
N ASP A 153 4.21 -19.66 8.00
CA ASP A 153 4.53 -18.23 7.99
C ASP A 153 4.78 -17.71 6.56
N VAL A 154 4.62 -16.40 6.39
CA VAL A 154 5.01 -15.65 5.19
C VAL A 154 6.49 -15.29 5.31
N HIS A 155 7.25 -15.64 4.29
CA HIS A 155 8.66 -15.32 4.15
C HIS A 155 8.87 -14.39 2.95
N LEU A 156 9.63 -13.32 3.17
CA LEU A 156 9.93 -12.32 2.15
C LEU A 156 11.41 -12.43 1.78
N LEU A 157 11.71 -12.49 0.48
CA LEU A 157 13.06 -12.79 0.01
C LEU A 157 13.89 -11.52 -0.17
N LEU A 158 15.10 -11.52 0.37
CA LEU A 158 16.08 -10.44 0.22
C LEU A 158 16.95 -10.66 -1.02
N GLU A 159 17.70 -9.62 -1.40
CA GLU A 159 18.59 -9.61 -2.57
C GLU A 159 19.61 -10.76 -2.57
N ASP A 160 20.11 -11.15 -1.39
CA ASP A 160 21.09 -12.21 -1.17
C ASP A 160 20.45 -13.58 -0.83
N PHE A 161 19.16 -13.74 -1.09
CA PHE A 161 18.51 -15.04 -0.99
C PHE A 161 19.18 -16.08 -1.90
N GLY A 162 19.50 -17.25 -1.35
CA GLY A 162 20.19 -18.32 -2.07
C GLY A 162 21.71 -18.22 -2.12
N GLU A 163 22.32 -17.28 -1.38
CA GLU A 163 23.78 -17.19 -1.22
C GLU A 163 24.38 -18.51 -0.70
N ASP A 164 23.79 -19.06 0.36
CA ASP A 164 24.11 -20.39 0.88
C ASP A 164 23.06 -21.40 0.38
N ARG A 165 23.51 -22.44 -0.32
CA ARG A 165 22.64 -23.48 -0.88
C ARG A 165 22.15 -24.47 0.18
N ASP A 166 22.95 -24.70 1.21
CA ASP A 166 22.61 -25.58 2.31
C ASP A 166 21.62 -24.86 3.25
N LEU A 167 21.88 -23.57 3.51
CA LEU A 167 21.04 -22.65 4.29
C LEU A 167 20.16 -21.75 3.42
N LEU A 168 19.50 -22.35 2.41
CA LEU A 168 18.73 -21.65 1.37
C LEU A 168 17.84 -20.47 1.85
N PHE A 169 17.21 -20.59 3.02
CA PHE A 169 16.26 -19.62 3.55
C PHE A 169 16.82 -18.64 4.57
N GLU A 170 18.12 -18.74 4.91
CA GLU A 170 18.76 -17.88 5.93
C GLU A 170 18.63 -16.39 5.59
N ASN A 171 18.75 -16.04 4.31
CA ASN A 171 18.56 -14.69 3.78
C ASN A 171 17.11 -14.40 3.34
N SER A 172 16.13 -15.01 4.02
CA SER A 172 14.71 -14.66 3.94
C SER A 172 14.26 -14.00 5.24
N PHE A 173 13.22 -13.18 5.19
CA PHE A 173 12.66 -12.49 6.33
C PHE A 173 11.34 -13.14 6.76
N ASN A 174 11.26 -13.67 7.98
CA ASN A 174 10.00 -14.22 8.52
C ASN A 174 9.10 -13.05 8.97
N PHE A 175 8.11 -12.74 8.12
CA PHE A 175 7.22 -11.62 8.32
C PHE A 175 6.28 -11.81 9.52
N ASN A 176 5.72 -13.01 9.70
CA ASN A 176 4.78 -13.30 10.78
C ASN A 176 5.43 -13.19 12.17
N TYR A 177 6.66 -13.67 12.29
CA TYR A 177 7.43 -13.57 13.53
C TYR A 177 7.79 -12.12 13.85
N PHE A 178 8.21 -11.35 12.84
CA PHE A 178 8.40 -9.90 12.97
C PHE A 178 7.11 -9.16 13.36
N TYR A 179 6.02 -9.42 12.66
CA TYR A 179 4.71 -8.82 12.92
C TYR A 179 4.28 -9.08 14.38
N SER A 180 4.53 -10.29 14.88
CA SER A 180 4.28 -10.65 16.29
C SER A 180 5.23 -9.91 17.25
N GLY A 181 6.51 -9.79 16.90
CA GLY A 181 7.52 -9.04 17.64
C GLY A 181 7.17 -7.56 17.82
N MET A 182 6.56 -6.96 16.78
CA MET A 182 6.17 -5.55 16.75
C MET A 182 5.10 -5.14 17.78
N LYS A 183 4.55 -6.08 18.57
CA LYS A 183 3.70 -5.73 19.72
C LYS A 183 4.43 -4.87 20.74
N GLN A 184 5.76 -5.01 20.79
CA GLN A 184 6.67 -4.24 21.64
C GLN A 184 6.87 -2.79 21.19
N ALA A 185 6.41 -2.41 19.98
CA ALA A 185 6.52 -1.04 19.52
C ALA A 185 5.47 -0.16 20.21
N LYS A 186 5.84 1.04 20.65
CA LYS A 186 4.92 2.01 21.26
C LYS A 186 3.69 2.39 20.40
N PRO A 187 3.80 2.60 19.08
CA PRO A 187 2.66 2.94 18.22
C PRO A 187 1.52 1.93 18.34
N THR A 188 0.30 2.41 18.63
CA THR A 188 -0.90 1.57 18.62
C THR A 188 -1.45 1.36 17.22
N THR A 189 -1.09 2.21 16.26
CA THR A 189 -1.49 2.06 14.85
C THR A 189 -0.29 1.59 14.02
N GLN A 190 -0.38 0.38 13.46
CA GLN A 190 0.70 -0.27 12.72
C GLN A 190 0.19 -0.85 11.40
N LEU A 191 0.55 -0.26 10.27
CA LEU A 191 0.08 -0.67 8.94
C LEU A 191 1.11 -1.59 8.28
N TYR A 192 0.67 -2.74 7.78
CA TYR A 192 1.53 -3.69 7.07
C TYR A 192 0.99 -3.97 5.67
N PHE A 193 1.78 -3.66 4.66
CA PHE A 193 1.46 -3.89 3.25
C PHE A 193 2.49 -4.85 2.64
N VAL A 194 2.04 -6.03 2.24
CA VAL A 194 2.91 -7.10 1.73
C VAL A 194 2.54 -7.37 0.28
N ASP A 195 3.35 -6.83 -0.63
CA ASP A 195 3.22 -7.02 -2.07
C ASP A 195 4.19 -8.10 -2.58
N SER A 196 3.83 -9.35 -2.29
CA SER A 196 4.61 -10.51 -2.69
C SER A 196 3.71 -11.69 -3.00
N CYS A 197 4.23 -12.64 -3.78
CA CYS A 197 3.62 -13.95 -3.92
C CYS A 197 3.51 -14.65 -2.56
N ARG A 198 2.57 -15.60 -2.47
CA ARG A 198 2.37 -16.47 -1.30
C ARG A 198 2.24 -17.94 -1.71
N THR A 199 2.73 -18.29 -2.90
CA THR A 199 2.85 -19.67 -3.37
C THR A 199 3.79 -20.46 -2.45
N VAL A 200 3.52 -21.75 -2.24
CA VAL A 200 4.44 -22.63 -1.52
C VAL A 200 5.39 -23.26 -2.53
N PRO A 201 6.69 -22.93 -2.54
CA PRO A 201 7.61 -23.56 -3.46
C PRO A 201 7.85 -25.03 -3.08
N SER A 202 8.08 -25.91 -4.06
CA SER A 202 8.31 -27.34 -3.77
C SER A 202 9.58 -27.60 -2.94
N THR A 203 10.56 -26.69 -2.95
CA THR A 203 11.71 -26.73 -2.03
C THR A 203 11.32 -26.46 -0.59
N ALA A 204 10.32 -25.63 -0.35
CA ALA A 204 9.78 -25.37 0.99
C ALA A 204 8.96 -26.56 1.51
N THR A 205 8.21 -27.25 0.64
CA THR A 205 7.40 -28.42 1.04
C THR A 205 8.24 -29.61 1.52
N ALA A 206 9.47 -29.76 1.02
CA ALA A 206 10.36 -30.85 1.39
C ALA A 206 11.07 -30.66 2.75
N ARG A 207 10.98 -29.48 3.37
CA ARG A 207 11.56 -29.20 4.69
C ARG A 207 10.48 -29.33 5.76
N GLU A 208 10.86 -29.50 7.02
CA GLU A 208 9.90 -29.43 8.14
C GLU A 208 9.63 -27.96 8.48
N ASN A 209 10.68 -27.24 8.88
CA ASN A 209 10.63 -25.83 9.22
C ASN A 209 11.43 -24.96 8.24
N ILE A 210 11.09 -23.68 8.21
CA ILE A 210 11.82 -22.66 7.44
C ILE A 210 12.27 -21.60 8.41
N GLU A 211 13.57 -21.54 8.62
CA GLU A 211 14.21 -20.49 9.42
C GLU A 211 14.60 -19.34 8.50
N GLY A 212 14.25 -18.13 8.92
CA GLY A 212 14.64 -16.89 8.26
C GLY A 212 15.05 -15.85 9.31
N ILE A 213 15.50 -14.69 8.85
CA ILE A 213 15.88 -13.57 9.68
C ILE A 213 14.72 -13.14 10.57
N THR A 214 14.97 -13.18 11.87
CA THR A 214 14.16 -12.54 12.90
C THR A 214 14.69 -11.14 13.17
N LEU A 215 13.85 -10.12 12.97
CA LEU A 215 14.19 -8.73 13.29
C LEU A 215 13.93 -8.39 14.76
N LEU A 216 12.87 -8.95 15.33
CA LEU A 216 12.46 -8.72 16.71
C LEU A 216 11.73 -9.97 17.22
N ALA A 217 12.23 -10.58 18.28
CA ALA A 217 11.61 -11.75 18.88
C ALA A 217 10.32 -11.36 19.62
N PRO A 218 9.19 -12.07 19.44
CA PRO A 218 7.96 -11.87 20.20
C PRO A 218 8.16 -12.12 21.70
N LEU A 219 7.52 -11.29 22.52
CA LEU A 219 7.42 -11.48 23.95
C LEU A 219 6.02 -11.99 24.30
N ILE A 220 5.93 -13.19 24.87
CA ILE A 220 4.65 -13.83 25.26
C ILE A 220 3.92 -13.02 26.34
N THR A 221 4.66 -12.29 27.17
CA THR A 221 4.12 -11.46 28.26
C THR A 221 3.56 -10.13 27.80
N ASP A 222 3.78 -9.73 26.54
CA ASP A 222 3.32 -8.46 26.02
C ASP A 222 1.81 -8.48 25.75
N LYS A 223 1.07 -7.71 26.53
CA LYS A 223 -0.39 -7.56 26.45
C LYS A 223 -0.81 -6.25 25.78
N SER A 224 0.14 -5.54 25.15
CA SER A 224 -0.15 -4.26 24.48
C SER A 224 -1.20 -4.46 23.39
N GLN A 225 -2.24 -3.62 23.44
CA GLN A 225 -3.24 -3.56 22.38
C GLN A 225 -2.75 -2.66 21.26
N ARG A 226 -2.99 -3.10 20.02
CA ARG A 226 -2.70 -2.35 18.82
C ARG A 226 -3.74 -2.66 17.76
N GLU A 227 -3.94 -1.71 16.88
CA GLU A 227 -4.53 -1.92 15.58
C GLU A 227 -3.41 -2.10 14.56
N ALA A 228 -3.29 -3.34 14.07
CA ALA A 228 -2.18 -3.77 13.25
C ALA A 228 -2.65 -4.53 11.99
N PRO A 229 -3.42 -3.90 11.10
CA PRO A 229 -3.92 -4.58 9.93
C PRO A 229 -2.79 -4.96 8.97
N ILE A 230 -2.93 -6.14 8.39
CA ILE A 230 -2.08 -6.61 7.30
C ILE A 230 -2.90 -6.67 6.03
N LEU A 231 -2.37 -6.13 4.93
CA LEU A 231 -2.89 -6.32 3.58
C LEU A 231 -1.87 -7.08 2.75
N TYR A 232 -2.29 -8.24 2.25
CA TYR A 232 -1.52 -9.05 1.32
C TYR A 232 -2.02 -8.77 -0.10
N SER A 233 -1.10 -8.62 -1.05
CA SER A 233 -1.47 -8.42 -2.45
C SER A 233 -2.07 -9.67 -3.09
N THR A 234 -1.99 -10.84 -2.44
CA THR A 234 -2.54 -12.11 -2.92
C THR A 234 -3.19 -12.95 -1.81
N LEU A 235 -4.04 -13.91 -2.22
CA LEU A 235 -4.44 -15.04 -1.40
C LEU A 235 -3.22 -15.91 -1.03
N SER A 236 -3.37 -16.69 0.03
CA SER A 236 -2.43 -17.78 0.29
C SER A 236 -2.37 -18.69 -0.94
N THR A 237 -1.18 -19.17 -1.28
CA THR A 237 -0.89 -20.04 -2.42
C THR A 237 -1.00 -19.42 -3.82
N THR A 238 -1.20 -18.10 -3.96
CA THR A 238 -1.33 -17.44 -5.28
C THR A 238 -0.22 -16.41 -5.56
N THR A 239 -0.15 -15.98 -6.83
CA THR A 239 0.90 -15.13 -7.40
C THR A 239 0.50 -13.64 -7.41
N ALA A 240 1.46 -12.76 -7.12
CA ALA A 240 1.32 -11.32 -7.26
C ALA A 240 1.79 -10.90 -8.65
N TRP A 241 1.07 -9.99 -9.32
CA TRP A 241 1.36 -9.62 -10.70
C TRP A 241 2.01 -8.24 -10.78
N ALA A 242 3.16 -8.19 -11.48
CA ALA A 242 3.77 -6.95 -11.91
C ALA A 242 3.33 -6.62 -13.34
N PRO A 243 3.09 -5.34 -13.66
CA PRO A 243 2.77 -4.95 -15.03
C PRO A 243 4.02 -5.05 -15.93
N THR A 244 3.80 -5.33 -17.21
CA THR A 244 4.87 -5.49 -18.22
C THR A 244 5.36 -4.16 -18.80
N ASP A 245 4.64 -3.06 -18.54
CA ASP A 245 4.93 -1.72 -19.04
C ASP A 245 5.99 -0.97 -18.21
N GLY A 246 6.59 -1.61 -17.21
CA GLY A 246 7.58 -1.01 -16.32
C GLY A 246 6.99 -0.02 -15.32
N SER A 247 5.68 -0.06 -15.07
CA SER A 247 5.06 0.77 -14.04
C SER A 247 5.03 0.11 -12.65
N ALA A 248 4.68 0.89 -11.62
CA ALA A 248 4.46 0.36 -10.28
C ALA A 248 3.37 -0.72 -10.26
N THR A 249 3.46 -1.67 -9.33
CA THR A 249 2.49 -2.75 -9.18
C THR A 249 1.09 -2.19 -8.96
N ARG A 250 0.09 -2.95 -9.42
CA ARG A 250 -1.32 -2.59 -9.22
C ARG A 250 -1.64 -2.43 -7.74
N PHE A 251 -1.10 -3.31 -6.88
CA PHE A 251 -1.26 -3.20 -5.43
C PHE A 251 -0.79 -1.85 -4.90
N THR A 252 0.38 -1.38 -5.33
CA THR A 252 0.96 -0.10 -4.87
C THR A 252 0.21 1.10 -5.41
N LYS A 253 -0.17 1.08 -6.69
CA LYS A 253 -1.00 2.13 -7.28
C LYS A 253 -2.32 2.27 -6.53
N THR A 254 -3.01 1.15 -6.29
CA THR A 254 -4.26 1.15 -5.53
C THR A 254 -4.04 1.60 -4.09
N LEU A 255 -2.92 1.22 -3.45
CA LEU A 255 -2.59 1.69 -2.10
C LEU A 255 -2.50 3.22 -2.03
N ILE A 256 -1.76 3.82 -2.95
CA ILE A 256 -1.61 5.27 -3.04
C ILE A 256 -2.97 5.93 -3.34
N ASP A 257 -3.75 5.37 -4.26
CA ASP A 257 -5.08 5.89 -4.59
C ASP A 257 -6.04 5.80 -3.40
N CYS A 258 -6.05 4.69 -2.65
CA CYS A 258 -6.85 4.55 -1.45
C CYS A 258 -6.40 5.50 -0.34
N PHE A 259 -5.12 5.77 -0.17
CA PHE A 259 -4.72 6.85 0.74
C PHE A 259 -5.32 8.20 0.29
N ARG A 260 -5.39 8.49 -1.00
CA ARG A 260 -5.99 9.74 -1.49
C ARG A 260 -7.52 9.79 -1.32
N SER A 261 -8.21 8.65 -1.43
CA SER A 261 -9.67 8.64 -1.62
C SER A 261 -10.48 7.79 -0.64
N ALA A 262 -9.88 6.81 0.06
CA ALA A 262 -10.57 5.87 0.92
C ALA A 262 -10.99 6.52 2.25
N ALA A 263 -11.99 7.39 2.16
CA ALA A 263 -12.51 8.14 3.28
C ALA A 263 -13.97 7.78 3.58
N THR A 264 -14.31 7.86 4.86
CA THR A 264 -15.69 7.88 5.34
C THR A 264 -16.06 9.30 5.77
N LYS A 265 -17.34 9.66 5.69
CA LYS A 265 -17.82 10.95 6.16
C LYS A 265 -18.44 10.79 7.55
N ASP A 266 -17.86 11.43 8.55
CA ASP A 266 -18.33 11.42 9.93
C ASP A 266 -18.45 12.85 10.45
N ASN A 267 -19.64 13.23 10.93
CA ASN A 267 -19.99 14.59 11.37
C ASN A 267 -19.55 15.69 10.38
N GLY A 268 -19.73 15.43 9.08
CA GLY A 268 -19.35 16.36 8.02
C GLY A 268 -17.86 16.34 7.62
N ILE A 269 -17.01 15.62 8.37
CA ILE A 269 -15.57 15.54 8.14
C ILE A 269 -15.24 14.24 7.40
N TRP A 270 -14.47 14.35 6.32
CA TRP A 270 -13.94 13.20 5.62
C TRP A 270 -12.70 12.67 6.34
N LYS A 271 -12.73 11.39 6.72
CA LYS A 271 -11.68 10.73 7.49
C LYS A 271 -11.19 9.50 6.74
N VAL A 272 -9.88 9.41 6.51
CA VAL A 272 -9.23 8.17 6.10
C VAL A 272 -8.95 7.38 7.36
N THR A 273 -9.57 6.20 7.47
CA THR A 273 -9.37 5.29 8.59
C THR A 273 -8.70 4.01 8.11
N THR A 274 -8.03 3.31 9.02
CA THR A 274 -7.50 1.95 8.81
C THR A 274 -8.53 1.01 8.20
N GLY A 275 -9.73 0.95 8.78
CA GLY A 275 -10.83 0.10 8.30
C GLY A 275 -11.28 0.45 6.88
N LYS A 276 -11.47 1.74 6.58
CA LYS A 276 -11.88 2.18 5.24
C LYS A 276 -10.80 1.93 4.20
N LEU A 277 -9.53 2.22 4.54
CA LEU A 277 -8.38 1.95 3.69
C LEU A 277 -8.33 0.47 3.28
N ILE A 278 -8.54 -0.45 4.22
CA ILE A 278 -8.54 -1.90 3.97
C ILE A 278 -9.73 -2.33 3.13
N ALA A 279 -10.94 -1.86 3.48
CA ALA A 279 -12.15 -2.21 2.75
C ALA A 279 -12.05 -1.79 1.29
N ASP A 280 -11.62 -0.56 1.04
CA ASP A 280 -11.53 0.05 -0.28
C ASP A 280 -10.43 -0.58 -1.12
N MET A 281 -9.27 -0.88 -0.52
CA MET A 281 -8.21 -1.63 -1.16
C MET A 281 -8.71 -2.98 -1.67
N LYS A 282 -9.42 -3.73 -0.83
CA LYS A 282 -9.97 -5.04 -1.20
C LYS A 282 -11.01 -4.91 -2.31
N GLU A 283 -11.90 -3.93 -2.21
CA GLU A 283 -12.94 -3.73 -3.22
C GLU A 283 -12.32 -3.37 -4.58
N LEU A 284 -11.39 -2.41 -4.63
CA LEU A 284 -10.74 -2.01 -5.87
C LEU A 284 -9.88 -3.13 -6.46
N LEU A 285 -9.12 -3.85 -5.61
CA LEU A 285 -8.26 -4.92 -6.10
C LEU A 285 -9.06 -6.14 -6.59
N ASN A 286 -10.14 -6.52 -5.90
CA ASN A 286 -10.87 -7.77 -6.18
C ASN A 286 -12.00 -7.59 -7.21
N SER A 287 -12.41 -6.35 -7.52
CA SER A 287 -13.47 -6.08 -8.51
C SER A 287 -12.97 -5.95 -9.95
N ASP A 288 -11.68 -6.13 -10.21
CA ASP A 288 -11.09 -6.04 -11.53
C ASP A 288 -11.07 -7.43 -12.21
N PRO A 289 -11.88 -7.65 -13.25
CA PRO A 289 -12.02 -8.96 -13.88
C PRO A 289 -10.81 -9.35 -14.73
N VAL A 290 -9.89 -8.43 -15.01
CA VAL A 290 -8.76 -8.66 -15.93
C VAL A 290 -7.62 -9.40 -15.24
N ASN A 291 -7.49 -9.27 -13.91
CA ASN A 291 -6.39 -9.84 -13.15
C ASN A 291 -6.94 -10.62 -11.95
N ASN A 292 -6.75 -11.95 -11.94
CA ASN A 292 -7.13 -12.86 -10.85
C ASN A 292 -6.34 -12.65 -9.54
N GLN A 293 -5.82 -11.45 -9.29
CA GLN A 293 -5.10 -11.09 -8.08
C GLN A 293 -6.09 -10.68 -6.99
N ILE A 294 -6.34 -11.60 -6.06
CA ILE A 294 -7.24 -11.38 -4.93
C ILE A 294 -6.45 -10.88 -3.72
N CYS A 295 -6.72 -9.64 -3.32
CA CYS A 295 -6.21 -9.05 -2.09
C CYS A 295 -6.99 -9.56 -0.87
N ILE A 296 -6.25 -9.95 0.17
CA ILE A 296 -6.82 -10.31 1.46
C ILE A 296 -6.17 -9.55 2.60
N SER A 297 -6.87 -9.55 3.73
CA SER A 297 -6.49 -8.80 4.90
C SER A 297 -6.41 -9.70 6.12
N GLY A 298 -5.41 -9.50 6.97
CA GLY A 298 -5.26 -10.16 8.28
C GLY A 298 -4.87 -9.17 9.37
N GLY A 299 -4.20 -9.67 10.41
CA GLY A 299 -3.66 -8.87 11.51
C GLY A 299 -4.64 -8.56 12.63
N ASP A 300 -4.17 -7.78 13.59
CA ASP A 300 -4.90 -7.37 14.78
C ASP A 300 -5.81 -6.20 14.41
N ARG A 301 -7.09 -6.29 14.76
CA ARG A 301 -8.04 -5.21 14.53
C ARG A 301 -8.70 -4.83 15.83
N LEU A 302 -8.76 -3.53 16.08
CA LEU A 302 -9.61 -2.98 17.12
C LEU A 302 -10.97 -2.65 16.50
N THR A 303 -12.01 -2.63 17.33
CA THR A 303 -13.35 -2.20 16.92
C THR A 303 -13.37 -0.72 16.55
N GLU A 304 -12.44 0.05 17.10
CA GLU A 304 -12.22 1.46 16.81
C GLU A 304 -11.22 1.57 15.66
N ASN A 305 -11.69 1.97 14.47
CA ASN A 305 -10.81 2.20 13.33
C ASN A 305 -10.00 3.49 13.54
N SER A 306 -8.67 3.39 13.68
CA SER A 306 -7.78 4.54 13.84
C SER A 306 -7.95 5.51 12.67
N VAL A 307 -8.13 6.78 12.99
CA VAL A 307 -8.10 7.86 11.99
C VAL A 307 -6.65 8.11 11.61
N LEU A 308 -6.32 7.87 10.34
CA LEU A 308 -4.98 8.13 9.81
C LEU A 308 -4.80 9.62 9.53
N TYR A 309 -5.82 10.25 8.92
CA TYR A 309 -5.92 11.70 8.70
C TYR A 309 -7.31 12.11 8.20
N THR A 310 -7.53 13.42 8.18
CA THR A 310 -8.73 14.07 7.65
C THR A 310 -8.45 14.67 6.27
N LEU A 311 -9.45 14.68 5.39
CA LEU A 311 -9.38 15.38 4.11
C LEU A 311 -10.05 16.76 4.23
N ASP A 312 -9.43 17.76 3.61
CA ASP A 312 -9.94 19.14 3.57
C ASP A 312 -11.14 19.31 2.62
N SER A 313 -11.31 18.36 1.69
CA SER A 313 -12.38 18.33 0.69
C SER A 313 -12.90 16.90 0.50
N PRO A 314 -14.09 16.72 -0.10
CA PRO A 314 -14.54 15.40 -0.49
C PRO A 314 -13.51 14.68 -1.36
N PRO A 315 -13.27 13.37 -1.14
CA PRO A 315 -12.36 12.60 -1.95
C PRO A 315 -12.86 12.49 -3.39
N THR A 316 -11.95 12.32 -4.34
CA THR A 316 -12.31 11.96 -5.72
C THR A 316 -12.65 10.48 -5.80
N VAL A 317 -13.75 10.15 -6.45
CA VAL A 317 -14.31 8.80 -6.60
C VAL A 317 -14.49 8.48 -8.07
N ARG A 318 -14.18 7.25 -8.47
CA ARG A 318 -14.48 6.75 -9.81
C ARG A 318 -15.96 6.41 -9.92
N LEU A 319 -16.68 7.11 -10.79
CA LEU A 319 -18.06 6.81 -11.17
C LEU A 319 -18.06 6.16 -12.57
N THR A 320 -18.72 5.01 -12.69
CA THR A 320 -18.96 4.33 -13.96
C THR A 320 -20.45 4.33 -14.26
N LEU A 321 -20.87 4.91 -15.39
CA LEU A 321 -22.25 4.88 -15.88
C LEU A 321 -22.37 3.99 -17.12
N SER A 322 -23.33 3.06 -17.13
CA SER A 322 -23.58 2.15 -18.24
C SER A 322 -25.07 1.80 -18.37
N CYS A 323 -25.44 0.95 -19.34
CA CYS A 323 -26.81 0.45 -19.49
C CYS A 323 -26.86 -1.00 -19.98
N LYS A 324 -28.00 -1.66 -19.77
CA LYS A 324 -28.36 -2.93 -20.38
C LYS A 324 -29.57 -2.75 -21.32
N PRO A 325 -29.52 -3.26 -22.57
CA PRO A 325 -28.36 -3.87 -23.21
C PRO A 325 -27.27 -2.82 -23.55
N MET A 326 -26.00 -3.25 -23.55
CA MET A 326 -24.85 -2.37 -23.88
C MET A 326 -24.93 -1.78 -25.30
N THR A 327 -25.67 -2.43 -26.21
CA THR A 327 -25.90 -1.94 -27.57
C THR A 327 -26.71 -0.64 -27.62
N THR A 328 -27.39 -0.27 -26.54
CA THR A 328 -28.11 1.01 -26.42
C THR A 328 -27.18 2.16 -26.03
N LEU A 329 -26.03 1.88 -25.41
CA LEU A 329 -25.14 2.86 -24.82
C LEU A 329 -24.66 3.97 -25.79
N PRO A 330 -24.29 3.69 -27.06
CA PRO A 330 -23.92 4.73 -28.02
C PRO A 330 -25.04 5.74 -28.32
N LYS A 331 -26.29 5.39 -28.00
CA LYS A 331 -27.48 6.20 -28.27
C LYS A 331 -27.87 7.06 -27.06
N LEU A 332 -27.19 6.93 -25.93
CA LEU A 332 -27.51 7.66 -24.70
C LEU A 332 -26.60 8.87 -24.51
N ILE A 333 -27.21 9.96 -24.10
CA ILE A 333 -26.56 11.12 -23.49
C ILE A 333 -26.72 10.94 -21.98
N PHE A 334 -25.60 10.83 -21.27
CA PHE A 334 -25.58 10.95 -19.83
C PHE A 334 -25.16 12.36 -19.45
N LYS A 335 -25.90 12.96 -18.53
CA LYS A 335 -25.53 14.21 -17.88
C LYS A 335 -25.63 14.01 -16.36
N ILE A 336 -24.61 14.44 -15.65
CA ILE A 336 -24.62 14.49 -14.19
C ILE A 336 -24.47 15.93 -13.72
N THR A 337 -25.20 16.29 -12.67
CA THR A 337 -25.09 17.58 -12.01
C THR A 337 -24.83 17.38 -10.53
N ASN A 338 -23.74 17.94 -10.01
CA ASN A 338 -23.46 17.91 -8.57
C ASN A 338 -24.55 18.66 -7.82
N SER A 339 -25.28 18.00 -6.93
CA SER A 339 -26.47 18.59 -6.29
C SER A 339 -26.15 19.79 -5.38
N LEU A 340 -24.90 19.91 -4.90
CA LEU A 340 -24.47 21.02 -4.06
C LEU A 340 -23.83 22.15 -4.87
N LEU A 341 -22.94 21.82 -5.79
CA LEU A 341 -22.14 22.79 -6.53
C LEU A 341 -22.81 23.26 -7.84
N GLY A 342 -23.81 22.53 -8.32
CA GLY A 342 -24.45 22.78 -9.61
C GLY A 342 -23.54 22.53 -10.82
N THR A 343 -22.33 22.02 -10.61
CA THR A 343 -21.38 21.73 -11.70
C THR A 343 -21.87 20.55 -12.52
N GLU A 344 -21.91 20.73 -13.83
CA GLU A 344 -22.44 19.73 -14.77
C GLU A 344 -21.32 19.08 -15.56
N GLN A 345 -21.48 17.79 -15.82
CA GLN A 345 -20.67 17.06 -16.80
C GLN A 345 -21.61 16.26 -17.70
N GLN A 346 -21.30 16.22 -18.98
CA GLN A 346 -22.10 15.50 -19.97
C GLN A 346 -21.19 14.66 -20.86
N ARG A 347 -21.64 13.44 -21.17
CA ARG A 347 -21.00 12.60 -22.16
C ARG A 347 -21.44 12.99 -23.56
N VAL A 348 -20.49 13.09 -24.48
CA VAL A 348 -20.77 13.29 -25.91
C VAL A 348 -20.87 11.92 -26.61
N PRO A 349 -22.06 11.50 -27.09
CA PRO A 349 -22.20 10.31 -27.93
C PRO A 349 -21.82 10.57 -29.39
N PRO A 350 -21.62 9.53 -30.23
CA PRO A 350 -21.72 8.11 -29.89
C PRO A 350 -20.50 7.63 -29.09
N ALA A 351 -20.74 6.92 -28.01
CA ALA A 351 -19.69 6.44 -27.13
C ALA A 351 -20.01 5.01 -26.65
N PRO A 352 -19.36 3.98 -27.22
CA PRO A 352 -19.76 2.59 -27.05
C PRO A 352 -19.37 1.97 -25.70
N ASP A 353 -18.37 2.52 -25.02
CA ASP A 353 -17.89 2.01 -23.74
C ASP A 353 -18.71 2.55 -22.57
N ALA A 354 -18.56 2.02 -21.36
CA ALA A 354 -19.11 2.66 -20.16
C ALA A 354 -18.52 4.06 -19.96
N TRP A 355 -19.31 5.02 -19.47
CA TRP A 355 -18.80 6.34 -19.16
C TRP A 355 -18.09 6.32 -17.81
N GLN A 356 -16.78 6.48 -17.83
CA GLN A 356 -15.97 6.55 -16.62
C GLN A 356 -15.55 8.00 -16.37
N LEU A 357 -15.74 8.46 -15.14
CA LEU A 357 -15.42 9.81 -14.72
C LEU A 357 -14.94 9.81 -13.27
N ASN A 358 -14.06 10.75 -12.95
CA ASN A 358 -13.57 10.99 -11.61
C ASN A 358 -14.26 12.24 -11.06
N VAL A 359 -15.07 12.07 -10.00
CA VAL A 359 -15.86 13.15 -9.42
C VAL A 359 -15.72 13.21 -7.91
N PRO A 360 -15.87 14.37 -7.27
CA PRO A 360 -15.90 14.45 -5.81
C PRO A 360 -17.04 13.61 -5.21
N ALA A 361 -16.81 12.98 -4.06
CA ALA A 361 -17.86 12.27 -3.33
C ALA A 361 -18.98 13.24 -2.91
N ALA A 362 -20.18 13.04 -3.45
CA ALA A 362 -21.35 13.90 -3.25
C ALA A 362 -22.62 13.21 -3.75
N SER A 363 -23.77 13.86 -3.56
CA SER A 363 -24.97 13.54 -4.33
C SER A 363 -24.94 14.24 -5.70
N TYR A 364 -25.47 13.53 -6.70
CA TYR A 364 -25.59 13.99 -8.08
C TYR A 364 -26.98 13.70 -8.59
N ILE A 365 -27.47 14.54 -9.49
CA ILE A 365 -28.64 14.25 -10.33
C ILE A 365 -28.14 13.68 -11.65
N LEU A 366 -28.57 12.46 -11.97
CA LEU A 366 -28.33 11.80 -13.25
C LEU A 366 -29.54 12.06 -14.17
N GLU A 367 -29.26 12.68 -15.31
CA GLU A 367 -30.20 12.85 -16.42
C GLU A 367 -29.73 11.96 -17.57
N THR A 368 -30.65 11.19 -18.16
CA THR A 368 -30.37 10.32 -19.30
C THR A 368 -31.37 10.56 -20.41
N THR A 369 -30.88 10.86 -21.61
CA THR A 369 -31.71 11.14 -22.79
C THR A 369 -31.19 10.35 -23.98
N PHE A 370 -32.08 9.87 -24.84
CA PHE A 370 -31.67 9.29 -26.12
C PHE A 370 -31.21 10.38 -27.09
N LEU A 371 -30.19 10.10 -27.91
CA LEU A 371 -29.56 11.05 -28.84
C LEU A 371 -30.56 11.61 -29.87
N ASP A 372 -31.52 10.79 -30.28
CA ASP A 372 -32.61 11.17 -31.19
C ASP A 372 -33.74 11.95 -30.48
N LYS A 373 -33.59 12.21 -29.18
CA LYS A 373 -34.59 12.84 -28.29
C LYS A 373 -35.93 12.11 -28.27
N SER A 374 -35.96 10.83 -28.65
CA SER A 374 -37.17 10.00 -28.64
C SER A 374 -37.73 9.78 -27.24
N ARG A 375 -36.84 9.79 -26.23
CA ARG A 375 -37.17 9.50 -24.85
C ARG A 375 -36.19 10.17 -23.89
N GLU A 376 -36.74 10.73 -22.83
CA GLU A 376 -36.02 11.16 -21.64
C GLU A 376 -36.38 10.18 -20.51
N LEU A 377 -35.37 9.73 -19.77
CA LEU A 377 -35.59 8.89 -18.60
C LEU A 377 -35.82 9.78 -17.36
N PRO A 378 -36.55 9.28 -16.34
CA PRO A 378 -36.70 10.01 -15.09
C PRO A 378 -35.35 10.39 -14.50
N ARG A 379 -35.26 11.59 -13.94
CA ARG A 379 -34.08 12.03 -13.20
C ARG A 379 -33.89 11.14 -11.98
N GLU A 380 -32.66 10.70 -11.77
CA GLU A 380 -32.28 9.87 -10.62
C GLU A 380 -31.30 10.64 -9.73
N GLU A 381 -31.53 10.65 -8.42
CA GLU A 381 -30.51 11.08 -7.48
C GLU A 381 -29.57 9.90 -7.18
N ILE A 382 -28.28 10.08 -7.45
CA ILE A 382 -27.24 9.09 -7.16
C ILE A 382 -26.30 9.65 -6.10
N TYR A 383 -25.84 8.78 -5.22
CA TYR A 383 -24.87 9.11 -4.19
C TYR A 383 -23.55 8.44 -4.53
N VAL A 384 -22.51 9.24 -4.71
CA VAL A 384 -21.19 8.75 -5.10
C VAL A 384 -20.30 8.76 -3.86
N PHE A 385 -19.86 7.58 -3.44
CA PHE A 385 -18.99 7.39 -2.28
C PHE A 385 -17.77 6.53 -2.63
N PRO A 386 -16.62 6.72 -1.92
CA PRO A 386 -15.46 5.88 -2.13
C PRO A 386 -15.76 4.39 -1.84
N PRO A 387 -15.03 3.46 -2.49
CA PRO A 387 -13.91 3.73 -3.39
C PRO A 387 -14.31 3.98 -4.85
N LYS A 388 -15.48 3.51 -5.25
CA LYS A 388 -16.05 3.65 -6.60
C LYS A 388 -17.57 3.56 -6.52
N GLU A 389 -18.23 4.04 -7.57
CA GLU A 389 -19.68 3.88 -7.76
C GLU A 389 -19.92 3.38 -9.18
N ASP A 390 -20.59 2.24 -9.33
CA ASP A 390 -20.94 1.67 -10.64
C ASP A 390 -22.47 1.70 -10.78
N ARG A 391 -23.00 2.47 -11.74
CA ARG A 391 -24.44 2.54 -12.06
C ARG A 391 -24.71 1.98 -13.45
N THR A 392 -25.65 1.03 -13.51
CA THR A 392 -26.09 0.41 -14.76
C THR A 392 -27.59 0.57 -14.88
N LEU A 393 -28.05 1.33 -15.88
CA LEU A 393 -29.47 1.48 -16.17
C LEU A 393 -30.01 0.23 -16.86
N ASP A 394 -31.15 -0.28 -16.42
CA ASP A 394 -31.85 -1.36 -17.13
C ASP A 394 -32.88 -0.77 -18.09
N LEU A 395 -32.68 -0.99 -19.39
CA LEU A 395 -33.49 -0.44 -20.48
C LEU A 395 -34.17 -1.54 -21.30
N SER A 396 -34.18 -2.77 -20.79
CA SER A 396 -34.86 -3.91 -21.42
C SER A 396 -36.36 -3.72 -21.54
#